data_AF-A0A3N5L7H2-F1
#
_entry.id   AF-A0A3N5L7H2-F1
#
_cell.length_a   1.000
_cell.length_b   1.000
_cell.length_c   1.000
_cell.angle_alpha   90.00
_cell.angle_beta   90.00
_cell.angle_gamma   90.00
#
_symmetry.space_group_name_H-M   'P 1'
#
loop_
_entity.id
_entity.type
_entity.pdbx_description
1 polymer ?
#
loop_
_entity_poly.entity_id
_entity_poly.type
_entity_poly.pdbx_seq_one_letter_code
_entity_poly.pdbx_strand_id
1 'polypeptide(L)'
;MTLIYLDENLSEYVADALNSLNKGYFEDFMVMSTKEKFGKGAKDEIIIPEIGKEKSILITKDFRIQRDNLQNELYKKHRLGFFSQYTKKSSQTLGNGKTTYK
;
A
#
# COMPACT_ATOMS: atom_id res chain seq x y z
N MET A 1 -18.37 -9.59 0.21
CA MET A 1 -17.62 -8.63 -0.62
C MET A 1 -16.62 -7.88 0.23
N THR A 2 -15.34 -8.16 0.05
CA THR A 2 -14.19 -7.57 0.74
C THR A 2 -13.46 -6.64 -0.23
N LEU A 3 -13.20 -5.40 0.19
CA LEU A 3 -12.50 -4.43 -0.63
C LEU A 3 -11.00 -4.46 -0.32
N ILE A 4 -10.19 -4.42 -1.38
CA ILE A 4 -8.74 -4.30 -1.32
C ILE A 4 -8.37 -2.99 -2.00
N TYR A 5 -7.78 -2.09 -1.23
CA TYR A 5 -7.30 -0.80 -1.70
C TYR A 5 -5.81 -0.87 -2.02
N LEU A 6 -5.42 -0.38 -3.19
CA LEU A 6 -4.03 -0.07 -3.52
C LEU A 6 -3.79 1.42 -3.28
N ASP A 7 -2.77 1.71 -2.47
CA ASP A 7 -2.27 3.07 -2.21
C ASP A 7 -1.91 3.82 -3.50
N GLU A 8 -1.89 5.15 -3.46
CA GLU A 8 -1.59 6.03 -4.60
C GLU A 8 -0.17 5.88 -5.14
N ASN A 9 0.75 5.31 -4.33
CA ASN A 9 2.08 4.92 -4.75
C ASN A 9 2.09 3.68 -5.68
N LEU A 10 0.93 3.06 -5.89
CA LEU A 10 0.67 2.04 -6.88
C LEU A 10 -0.20 2.62 -7.99
N SER A 11 0.08 2.22 -9.23
CA SER A 11 -0.68 2.65 -10.39
C SER A 11 -2.14 2.20 -10.29
N GLU A 12 -3.10 3.09 -10.56
CA GLU A 12 -4.52 2.76 -10.64
C GLU A 12 -4.80 1.66 -11.67
N TYR A 13 -4.06 1.63 -12.78
CA TYR A 13 -4.13 0.56 -13.77
C TYR A 13 -3.74 -0.82 -13.22
N VAL A 14 -2.91 -0.88 -12.18
CA VAL A 14 -2.60 -2.16 -11.50
C VAL A 14 -3.78 -2.61 -10.64
N ALA A 15 -4.48 -1.68 -9.99
CA ALA A 15 -5.71 -1.99 -9.27
C ALA A 15 -6.77 -2.53 -10.24
N ASP A 16 -6.96 -1.87 -11.39
CA ASP A 16 -7.89 -2.29 -12.43
C ASP A 16 -7.55 -3.65 -13.02
N ALA A 17 -6.27 -3.89 -13.32
CA ALA A 17 -5.80 -5.16 -13.84
C ALA A 17 -6.05 -6.28 -12.83
N LEU A 18 -5.70 -6.08 -11.55
CA LEU A 18 -5.95 -7.09 -10.51
C LEU A 18 -7.44 -7.33 -10.28
N ASN A 19 -8.25 -6.27 -10.25
CA ASN A 19 -9.71 -6.39 -10.14
C ASN A 19 -10.27 -7.20 -11.31
N SER A 20 -9.78 -6.97 -12.52
CA SER A 20 -10.20 -7.68 -13.72
C SER A 20 -9.75 -9.13 -13.73
N LEU A 21 -8.52 -9.41 -13.31
CA LEU A 21 -7.98 -10.78 -13.21
C LEU A 21 -8.67 -11.62 -12.15
N ASN A 22 -9.16 -10.99 -11.07
CA ASN A 22 -9.87 -11.67 -10.00
C ASN A 22 -11.29 -12.11 -10.40
N LYS A 23 -11.89 -11.48 -11.43
CA LYS A 23 -13.24 -11.84 -11.90
C LYS A 23 -13.26 -13.30 -12.36
N GLY A 24 -14.14 -14.09 -11.74
CA GLY A 24 -14.32 -15.52 -12.02
C GLY A 24 -13.46 -16.47 -11.17
N TYR A 25 -12.52 -15.95 -10.37
CA TYR A 25 -11.73 -16.77 -9.43
C TYR A 25 -12.03 -16.41 -7.97
N PHE A 26 -12.19 -15.12 -7.68
CA PHE A 26 -12.35 -14.59 -6.34
C PHE A 26 -13.47 -13.54 -6.33
N GLU A 27 -14.71 -13.98 -6.50
CA GLU A 27 -15.88 -13.10 -6.65
C GLU A 27 -16.21 -12.30 -5.38
N ASP A 28 -15.74 -12.76 -4.23
CA ASP A 28 -15.92 -12.08 -2.94
C ASP A 28 -14.97 -10.89 -2.75
N PHE A 29 -14.05 -10.62 -3.68
CA PHE A 29 -13.06 -9.56 -3.56
C PHE A 29 -13.16 -8.55 -4.69
N MET A 30 -13.00 -7.27 -4.32
CA MET A 30 -12.92 -6.16 -5.27
C MET A 30 -11.66 -5.36 -5.00
N VAL A 31 -10.89 -5.08 -6.04
CA VAL A 31 -9.65 -4.28 -5.94
C VAL A 31 -9.92 -2.88 -6.47
N MET A 32 -9.48 -1.87 -5.73
CA MET A 32 -9.68 -0.45 -6.06
C MET A 32 -8.42 0.36 -5.77
N SER A 33 -8.25 1.50 -6.44
CA SER A 33 -7.23 2.48 -6.06
C SER A 33 -7.73 3.42 -4.97
N THR A 34 -6.90 3.76 -3.98
CA THR A 34 -7.20 4.84 -3.03
C THR A 34 -7.27 6.19 -3.74
N LYS A 35 -6.47 6.38 -4.80
CA LYS A 35 -6.48 7.61 -5.61
C LYS A 35 -7.83 7.82 -6.29
N GLU A 36 -8.46 6.76 -6.79
CA GLU A 36 -9.79 6.85 -7.40
C GLU A 36 -10.88 7.12 -6.35
N LYS A 37 -10.79 6.47 -5.18
CA LYS A 37 -11.81 6.61 -4.14
C LYS A 37 -11.72 7.91 -3.35
N PHE A 38 -10.52 8.29 -2.94
CA PHE A 38 -10.26 9.39 -2.01
C PHE A 38 -9.64 10.62 -2.67
N GLY A 39 -9.21 10.49 -3.93
CA GLY A 39 -8.47 11.52 -4.66
C GLY A 39 -6.96 11.38 -4.47
N LYS A 40 -6.21 12.01 -5.38
CA LYS A 40 -4.74 12.06 -5.33
C LYS A 40 -4.26 12.92 -4.15
N GLY A 41 -3.26 12.44 -3.41
CA GLY A 41 -2.68 13.13 -2.25
C GLY A 41 -3.59 13.16 -1.03
N ALA A 42 -4.61 12.29 -0.98
CA ALA A 42 -5.43 12.12 0.20
C ALA A 42 -4.56 11.64 1.38
N LYS A 43 -4.78 12.21 2.56
CA LYS A 43 -3.93 11.93 3.71
C LYS A 43 -4.30 10.60 4.39
N ASP A 44 -3.31 9.96 4.97
CA ASP A 44 -3.46 8.72 5.74
C ASP A 44 -4.50 8.83 6.86
N GLU A 45 -4.60 10.00 7.52
CA GLU A 45 -5.58 10.21 8.60
C GLU A 45 -7.03 10.19 8.11
N ILE A 46 -7.26 10.30 6.80
CA ILE A 46 -8.57 10.18 6.16
C ILE A 46 -8.76 8.76 5.60
N ILE A 47 -7.73 8.24 4.90
CA ILE A 47 -7.80 6.95 4.22
C ILE A 47 -7.95 5.80 5.23
N ILE A 48 -7.08 5.76 6.25
CA ILE A 48 -6.99 4.62 7.19
C ILE A 48 -8.29 4.41 7.97
N PRO A 49 -8.90 5.45 8.59
CA PRO A 49 -10.13 5.24 9.35
C PRO A 49 -11.30 4.78 8.47
N GLU A 50 -11.42 5.30 7.25
CA GLU A 50 -12.51 4.91 6.34
C GLU A 50 -12.37 3.47 5.87
N ILE A 51 -11.18 3.05 5.43
CA ILE A 51 -10.90 1.65 5.07
C ILE A 51 -11.11 0.73 6.28
N GLY A 52 -10.72 1.19 7.48
CA GLY A 52 -10.93 0.46 8.73
C GLY A 52 -12.41 0.26 9.09
N LYS A 53 -13.27 1.27 8.89
CA LYS A 53 -14.73 1.16 9.10
C LYS A 53 -15.34 0.13 8.15
N GLU A 54 -14.84 0.07 6.92
CA GLU A 54 -15.30 -0.87 5.90
C GLU A 54 -14.79 -2.31 6.11
N LYS A 55 -13.89 -2.52 7.09
CA LYS A 55 -13.18 -3.80 7.32
C LYS A 55 -12.44 -4.27 6.06
N SER A 56 -11.90 -3.32 5.31
CA SER A 56 -11.20 -3.53 4.05
C SER A 56 -9.70 -3.75 4.25
N ILE A 57 -8.97 -4.08 3.18
CA ILE A 57 -7.51 -4.27 3.19
C ILE A 57 -6.86 -3.08 2.47
N LEU A 58 -5.74 -2.57 2.98
CA LEU A 58 -4.93 -1.55 2.30
C LEU A 58 -3.54 -2.11 1.98
N ILE A 59 -3.17 -2.12 0.70
CA ILE A 59 -1.84 -2.47 0.22
C ILE A 59 -1.11 -1.18 -0.14
N THR A 60 -0.01 -0.91 0.55
CA THR A 60 0.77 0.33 0.38
C THR A 60 2.26 0.03 0.17
N LYS A 61 2.94 0.92 -0.57
CA LYS A 61 4.39 0.92 -0.70
C LYS A 61 5.07 1.87 0.30
N ASP A 62 4.34 2.66 1.06
CA ASP A 62 4.95 3.62 1.97
C ASP A 62 5.43 2.95 3.26
N PHE A 63 6.76 2.96 3.45
CA PHE A 63 7.45 2.40 4.61
C PHE A 63 7.46 3.35 5.81
N ARG A 64 7.12 4.63 5.63
CA ARG A 64 7.14 5.63 6.72
C ARG A 64 6.05 5.38 7.75
N ILE A 65 4.98 4.70 7.34
CA ILE A 65 3.87 4.22 8.17
C ILE A 65 4.33 3.39 9.38
N GLN A 66 5.37 2.57 9.24
CA GLN A 66 5.88 1.78 10.36
C GLN A 66 6.76 2.59 11.33
N ARG A 67 7.34 3.70 10.86
CA ARG A 67 8.25 4.55 11.65
C ARG A 67 7.52 5.63 12.42
N ASP A 68 6.36 6.07 11.96
CA ASP A 68 5.53 7.02 12.68
C ASP A 68 4.62 6.30 13.66
N ASN A 69 4.85 6.50 14.97
CA ASN A 69 4.11 5.84 16.04
C ASN A 69 2.60 6.10 15.92
N LEU A 70 2.20 7.31 15.47
CA LEU A 70 0.79 7.67 15.32
C LEU A 70 0.11 6.85 14.23
N GLN A 71 0.77 6.71 13.08
CA GLN A 71 0.25 5.94 11.96
C GLN A 71 0.21 4.45 12.33
N ASN A 72 1.26 3.91 12.95
CA ASN A 72 1.31 2.52 13.41
C ASN A 72 0.20 2.19 14.42
N GLU A 73 -0.11 3.08 15.36
CA GLU A 73 -1.24 2.91 16.26
C GLU A 73 -2.59 2.93 15.53
N LEU A 74 -2.75 3.80 14.53
CA LEU A 74 -3.93 3.82 13.66
C LEU A 74 -4.12 2.48 12.93
N TYR A 75 -3.06 1.93 12.32
CA TYR A 75 -3.13 0.64 11.61
C TYR A 75 -3.53 -0.52 12.52
N LYS A 76 -2.95 -0.58 13.72
CA LYS A 76 -3.29 -1.60 14.73
C LYS A 76 -4.73 -1.47 15.22
N LYS A 77 -5.19 -0.25 15.48
CA LYS A 77 -6.56 0.03 15.92
C LYS A 77 -7.60 -0.42 14.88
N HIS A 78 -7.27 -0.30 13.60
CA HIS A 78 -8.19 -0.61 12.50
C HIS A 78 -7.96 -1.99 11.83
N ARG A 79 -7.06 -2.83 12.38
CA ARG A 79 -6.80 -4.22 11.94
C ARG A 79 -6.48 -4.36 10.44
N LEU A 80 -5.70 -3.43 9.90
CA LEU A 80 -5.28 -3.46 8.49
C LEU A 80 -4.08 -4.38 8.28
N GLY A 81 -4.16 -5.26 7.28
CA GLY A 81 -3.02 -6.04 6.81
C GLY A 81 -2.08 -5.17 5.97
N PHE A 82 -0.81 -5.09 6.37
CA PHE A 82 0.22 -4.30 5.67
C PHE A 82 1.18 -5.24 4.94
N PHE A 83 1.43 -4.98 3.66
CA PHE A 83 2.43 -5.70 2.87
C PHE A 83 3.33 -4.70 2.16
N SER A 84 4.65 -4.83 2.32
CA SER A 84 5.61 -3.96 1.66
C SER A 84 6.77 -4.74 1.03
N GLN A 85 7.21 -4.29 -0.15
CA GLN A 85 8.26 -4.96 -0.93
C GLN A 85 9.64 -4.40 -0.58
N TYR A 86 10.47 -5.20 0.10
CA TYR A 86 11.87 -4.83 0.34
C TYR A 86 12.70 -5.01 -0.93
N THR A 87 13.33 -3.95 -1.42
CA THR A 87 14.47 -4.06 -2.35
C THR A 87 15.77 -3.88 -1.56
N LYS A 88 16.70 -4.84 -1.68
CA LYS A 88 18.09 -4.61 -1.21
C LYS A 88 18.72 -3.55 -2.11
N LYS A 89 19.22 -2.46 -1.53
CA LYS A 89 20.09 -1.53 -2.29
C LYS A 89 21.30 -2.31 -2.79
N SER A 90 21.53 -2.28 -4.09
CA SER A 90 22.77 -2.80 -4.67
C SER A 90 23.91 -1.85 -4.31
N SER A 91 24.78 -2.28 -3.41
CA SER A 91 26.01 -1.57 -3.07
C SER A 91 27.03 -1.82 -4.18
N GLN A 92 27.61 -0.75 -4.73
CA GLN A 92 28.76 -0.87 -5.64
C GLN A 92 29.99 -0.32 -4.92
N THR A 93 30.96 -1.20 -4.66
CA THR A 93 32.27 -0.80 -4.12
C THR A 93 33.11 -0.28 -5.28
N LEU A 94 33.45 1.01 -5.25
CA LEU A 94 34.38 1.60 -6.21
C LEU A 94 35.80 1.10 -5.88
N GLY A 95 36.66 0.98 -6.89
CA GLY A 95 38.05 0.50 -6.74
C GLY A 95 38.95 1.32 -5.80
N ASN A 96 38.45 2.43 -5.25
CA ASN A 96 39.09 3.26 -4.24
C ASN A 96 38.56 3.00 -2.80
N GLY A 97 37.81 1.91 -2.59
CA GLY A 97 37.26 1.53 -1.28
C GLY A 97 36.02 2.34 -0.86
N LYS A 98 35.55 3.31 -1.65
CA LYS A 98 34.28 4.01 -1.38
C LYS A 98 33.10 3.15 -1.83
N THR A 99 32.20 2.86 -0.89
CA THR A 99 30.93 2.20 -1.20
C THR A 99 29.89 3.26 -1.54
N THR A 100 29.26 3.11 -2.70
CA THR A 100 28.13 3.95 -3.10
C THR A 100 26.87 3.10 -3.15
N TYR A 101 25.77 3.69 -2.68
CA TYR A 101 24.45 3.07 -2.69
C TYR A 101 23.68 3.65 -3.86
N LYS A 102 23.25 2.81 -4.81
CA LYS A 102 22.23 3.18 -5.80
C LYS A 102 20.83 3.05 -5.18
#